data_AF-A0A3P6SJZ9-F1
#
_entry.id   AF-A0A3P6SJZ9-F1
#
_cell.length_a   1.000
_cell.length_b   1.000
_cell.length_c   1.000
_cell.angle_alpha   90.00
_cell.angle_beta   90.00
_cell.angle_gamma   90.00
#
_symmetry.space_group_name_H-M   'P 1'
#
loop_
_entity.id
_entity.type
_entity.pdbx_description
1 polymer ?
#
loop_
_entity_poly.entity_id
_entity_poly.type
_entity_poly.pdbx_seq_one_letter_code
_entity_poly.pdbx_strand_id
1 'polypeptide(L)'
;MSRHSPGEFPDGTIVTLLVEDPKLTRPQRKTKPNESGHSIAKTLNVNDLHLPLNLFWDFEIRKTVLEKKISEADLQKKRSSQLNPVKTSEAKVFFYISVLVWWSTVQ
;
A
#
# COMPACT_ATOMS: atom_id res chain seq x y z
N MET A 1 15.75 -14.85 -10.73
CA MET A 1 15.36 -13.58 -11.36
C MET A 1 13.87 -13.65 -11.65
N SER A 2 13.05 -12.83 -10.99
CA SER A 2 11.79 -12.35 -11.59
C SER A 2 11.66 -10.87 -11.23
N ARG A 3 12.31 -10.04 -12.06
CA ARG A 3 12.00 -8.62 -12.14
C ARG A 3 10.69 -8.52 -12.90
N HIS A 4 9.56 -8.69 -12.22
CA HIS A 4 8.29 -8.32 -12.83
C HIS A 4 8.33 -6.81 -13.03
N SER A 5 8.54 -6.42 -14.28
CA SER A 5 8.56 -5.02 -14.65
C SER A 5 7.12 -4.51 -14.64
N PRO A 6 6.86 -3.24 -14.27
CA PRO A 6 5.52 -2.67 -14.33
C PRO A 6 4.85 -2.81 -15.71
N GLY A 7 5.63 -3.05 -16.79
CA GLY A 7 5.14 -3.28 -18.14
C GLY A 7 4.43 -4.63 -18.37
N GLU A 8 4.33 -5.51 -17.37
CA GLU A 8 3.51 -6.72 -17.47
C GLU A 8 2.01 -6.46 -17.26
N PHE A 9 1.65 -5.32 -16.68
CA PHE A 9 0.25 -4.94 -16.49
C PHE A 9 -0.28 -4.23 -17.73
N PRO A 10 -1.50 -4.55 -18.19
CA PRO A 10 -2.18 -3.78 -19.23
C PRO A 10 -2.27 -2.30 -18.87
N ASP A 11 -2.17 -1.44 -19.88
CA ASP A 11 -2.42 -0.01 -19.69
C ASP A 11 -3.83 0.23 -19.13
N GLY A 12 -3.94 1.18 -18.21
CA GLY A 12 -5.20 1.46 -17.52
C GLY A 12 -5.58 0.43 -16.45
N THR A 13 -4.68 -0.49 -16.06
CA THR A 13 -4.93 -1.36 -14.90
C THR A 13 -5.09 -0.53 -13.64
N ILE A 14 -6.25 -0.61 -13.02
CA ILE A 14 -6.56 0.03 -11.74
C ILE A 14 -6.54 -1.05 -10.66
N VAL A 15 -5.93 -0.73 -9.52
CA VAL A 15 -5.93 -1.58 -8.32
C VAL A 15 -6.26 -0.71 -7.11
N THR A 16 -7.30 -1.07 -6.37
CA THR A 16 -7.64 -0.49 -5.07
C THR A 16 -7.31 -1.44 -3.93
N LEU A 17 -6.50 -0.99 -2.97
CA LEU A 17 -6.04 -1.81 -1.85
C LEU A 17 -6.45 -1.18 -0.53
N LEU A 18 -6.88 -1.99 0.42
CA LEU A 18 -7.03 -1.58 1.82
C LEU A 18 -5.78 -2.02 2.57
N VAL A 19 -5.01 -1.06 3.08
CA VAL A 19 -3.73 -1.32 3.75
C VAL A 19 -3.68 -0.66 5.13
N GLU A 20 -2.82 -1.16 6.00
CA GLU A 20 -2.51 -0.51 7.27
C GLU A 20 -1.78 0.82 7.03
N ASP A 21 -1.88 1.75 7.99
CA ASP A 21 -1.18 3.05 7.88
C ASP A 21 0.34 2.82 7.75
N PRO A 22 0.99 3.28 6.66
CA PRO A 22 2.41 3.06 6.41
C PRO A 22 3.32 3.68 7.48
N LYS A 23 2.81 4.64 8.28
CA LYS A 23 3.56 5.21 9.41
C LYS A 23 3.84 4.17 10.48
N LEU A 24 3.03 3.13 10.63
CA LEU A 24 3.20 2.09 11.65
C LEU A 24 4.53 1.37 11.51
N THR A 25 4.85 0.94 10.29
CA THR A 25 6.02 0.12 9.94
C THR A 25 7.22 0.96 9.49
N ARG A 26 7.11 2.29 9.50
CA ARG A 26 8.17 3.20 9.02
C ARG A 26 9.50 2.91 9.74
N PRO A 27 10.55 2.47 9.02
CA PRO A 27 11.84 2.19 9.62
C PRO A 27 12.52 3.49 10.04
N GLN A 28 13.28 3.47 11.15
CA GLN A 28 14.01 4.64 11.64
C GLN A 28 15.19 5.03 10.74
N ARG A 29 15.70 4.10 9.93
CA ARG A 29 16.79 4.32 8.98
C ARG A 29 16.41 3.74 7.63
N LYS A 30 16.85 4.38 6.55
CA LYS A 30 16.76 3.81 5.20
C LYS A 30 17.67 2.60 5.12
N THR A 31 17.15 1.48 4.66
CA THR A 31 17.91 0.23 4.47
C THR A 31 17.96 -0.08 2.98
N LYS A 32 19.08 -0.65 2.50
CA LYS A 32 19.12 -1.18 1.13
C LYS A 32 18.08 -2.29 0.99
N PRO A 33 17.35 -2.38 -0.13
CA PRO A 33 16.47 -3.51 -0.40
C PRO A 33 17.26 -4.81 -0.27
N ASN A 34 16.72 -5.78 0.45
CA ASN A 34 17.41 -7.04 0.65
C ASN A 34 17.24 -7.90 -0.61
N GLU A 35 18.31 -8.08 -1.38
CA GLU A 35 18.30 -8.85 -2.63
C GLU A 35 18.11 -10.37 -2.41
N SER A 36 18.24 -10.82 -1.16
CA SER A 36 18.18 -12.23 -0.74
C SER A 36 16.76 -12.79 -0.59
N GLY A 37 15.73 -11.96 -0.74
CA GLY A 37 14.34 -12.40 -0.73
C GLY A 37 14.00 -13.10 -2.04
N HIS A 38 14.33 -14.38 -2.17
CA HIS A 38 13.72 -15.28 -3.16
C HIS A 38 12.24 -15.49 -2.82
N SER A 39 11.45 -14.42 -2.92
CA SER A 39 10.00 -14.52 -3.01
C SER A 39 9.72 -15.14 -4.36
N ILE A 40 9.32 -16.42 -4.36
CA ILE A 40 8.62 -17.01 -5.51
C ILE A 40 7.48 -16.04 -5.82
N ALA A 41 7.61 -15.30 -6.91
CA ALA A 41 6.56 -14.39 -7.34
C ALA A 41 5.36 -15.26 -7.67
N LYS A 42 4.41 -15.34 -6.73
CA LYS A 42 3.10 -15.89 -7.05
C LYS A 42 2.52 -14.94 -8.08
N THR A 43 2.29 -15.45 -9.28
CA THR A 43 1.61 -14.72 -10.33
C THR A 43 0.28 -14.24 -9.78
N LEU A 44 0.14 -12.92 -9.61
CA LEU A 44 -1.09 -12.30 -9.19
C LEU A 44 -1.97 -12.15 -10.44
N ASN A 45 -3.05 -12.92 -10.50
CA ASN A 45 -4.05 -12.72 -11.53
C ASN A 45 -4.85 -11.46 -11.19
N VAL A 46 -4.74 -10.45 -12.05
CA VAL A 46 -5.42 -9.16 -11.88
C VAL A 46 -6.94 -9.34 -11.83
N ASN A 47 -7.49 -10.34 -12.52
CA ASN A 47 -8.92 -10.62 -12.54
C ASN A 47 -9.45 -11.11 -11.18
N ASP A 48 -8.59 -11.67 -10.33
CA ASP A 48 -8.97 -12.15 -9.00
C ASP A 48 -8.98 -11.02 -7.95
N LEU A 49 -8.48 -9.83 -8.32
CA LEU A 49 -8.56 -8.65 -7.49
C LEU A 49 -9.97 -8.08 -7.58
N HIS A 50 -10.87 -8.55 -6.70
CA HIS A 50 -12.15 -7.90 -6.47
C HIS A 50 -11.91 -6.55 -5.78
N LEU A 51 -11.87 -5.50 -6.59
CA LEU A 51 -11.54 -4.15 -6.13
C LEU A 51 -12.77 -3.46 -5.54
N PRO A 52 -12.74 -3.02 -4.27
CA PRO A 52 -13.80 -2.19 -3.72
C PRO A 52 -13.65 -0.74 -4.20
N LEU A 53 -13.69 -0.53 -5.52
CA LEU A 53 -13.62 0.79 -6.17
C LEU A 53 -14.64 1.76 -5.59
N ASN A 54 -15.85 1.28 -5.30
CA ASN A 54 -16.92 2.13 -4.75
C ASN A 54 -16.64 2.57 -3.30
N LEU A 55 -16.03 1.71 -2.47
CA LEU A 55 -15.75 2.06 -1.07
C LEU A 55 -14.67 3.14 -0.95
N PHE A 56 -13.74 3.21 -1.93
CA PHE A 56 -12.75 4.27 -1.98
C PHE A 56 -13.39 5.66 -2.16
N TRP A 57 -14.40 5.76 -3.02
CA TRP A 57 -15.04 7.04 -3.34
C TRP A 57 -16.13 7.45 -2.35
N ASP A 58 -16.62 6.52 -1.53
CA ASP A 58 -17.61 6.78 -0.49
C ASP A 58 -17.11 7.83 0.51
N PHE A 59 -17.92 8.88 0.70
CA PHE A 59 -17.57 10.01 1.54
C PHE A 59 -17.60 9.64 3.04
N GLU A 60 -18.60 8.88 3.48
CA GLU A 60 -18.78 8.51 4.89
C GLU A 60 -17.68 7.56 5.34
N ILE A 61 -17.29 6.62 4.47
CA ILE A 61 -16.16 5.73 4.72
C ILE A 61 -14.86 6.54 4.85
N ARG A 62 -14.59 7.46 3.90
CA ARG A 62 -13.38 8.30 3.96
C ARG A 62 -13.34 9.19 5.20
N LYS A 63 -14.47 9.78 5.57
CA LYS A 63 -14.61 10.59 6.78
C LYS A 63 -14.29 9.76 8.03
N THR A 64 -14.87 8.57 8.13
CA THR A 64 -14.61 7.65 9.25
C THR A 64 -13.14 7.24 9.34
N VAL A 65 -12.49 6.96 8.19
CA VAL A 65 -11.06 6.63 8.15
C VAL A 65 -10.19 7.81 8.61
N LEU A 66 -10.55 9.03 8.24
CA LEU A 66 -9.85 10.24 8.68
C LEU A 66 -10.02 10.50 10.18
N GLU A 67 -11.21 10.31 10.73
CA GLU A 67 -11.48 10.47 12.16
C GLU A 67 -10.72 9.44 13.01
N LYS A 68 -10.62 8.20 12.53
CA LYS A 68 -9.91 7.11 13.22
C LYS A 68 -8.40 7.08 12.98
N LYS A 69 -7.88 8.02 12.18
CA LYS A 69 -6.46 8.06 11.82
C LYS A 69 -5.62 8.34 13.06
N ILE A 70 -4.62 7.50 13.30
CA ILE A 70 -3.69 7.71 14.41
C ILE A 70 -2.82 8.95 14.16
N SER A 71 -2.76 9.82 15.16
CA SER A 71 -1.86 10.99 15.16
C SER A 71 -0.40 10.55 15.33
N GLU A 72 0.55 11.37 14.90
CA GLU A 72 1.98 11.05 15.10
C GLU A 72 2.34 11.03 16.58
N ALA A 73 1.75 11.92 17.38
CA ALA A 73 1.98 12.00 18.82
C ALA A 73 1.49 10.71 19.52
N ASP A 74 0.30 10.22 19.16
CA ASP A 74 -0.25 8.98 19.73
C ASP A 74 0.53 7.75 19.28
N LEU A 75 0.99 7.73 18.03
CA LEU A 75 1.85 6.66 17.52
C LEU A 75 3.18 6.62 18.28
N GLN A 76 3.79 7.79 18.51
CA GLN A 76 5.02 7.89 19.28
C GLN A 76 4.82 7.46 20.74
N LYS A 77 3.71 7.87 21.36
CA LYS A 77 3.34 7.43 22.71
C LYS A 77 3.19 5.91 22.77
N LYS A 78 2.50 5.29 21.80
CA LYS A 78 2.37 3.83 21.70
C LYS A 78 3.73 3.14 21.58
N ARG A 79 4.62 3.64 20.70
CA ARG A 79 6.00 3.14 20.54
C ARG A 79 6.83 3.26 21.81
N SER A 80 6.67 4.34 22.57
CA SER A 80 7.37 4.50 23.84
C SER A 80 6.82 3.62 24.96
N SER A 81 5.51 3.30 24.91
CA SER A 81 4.84 2.46 25.92
C SER A 81 5.02 0.95 25.72
N GLN A 82 5.41 0.51 24.52
CA GLN A 82 5.52 -0.90 24.16
C GLN A 82 6.89 -1.19 23.55
N LEU A 83 7.56 -2.23 24.04
CA LEU A 83 8.81 -2.74 23.44
C LEU A 83 8.59 -3.35 22.05
N ASN A 84 7.36 -3.76 21.73
CA ASN A 84 7.01 -4.37 20.46
C ASN A 84 6.65 -3.32 19.39
N PRO A 85 6.95 -3.58 18.11
CA PRO A 85 6.53 -2.70 17.02
C PRO A 85 5.00 -2.59 16.95
N VAL A 86 4.50 -1.38 16.75
CA VAL A 86 3.08 -1.13 16.47
C VAL A 86 2.79 -1.63 15.04
N LYS A 87 2.04 -2.72 14.92
CA LYS A 87 1.77 -3.38 13.63
C LYS A 87 0.37 -3.11 13.07
N THR A 88 -0.55 -2.63 13.90
CA THR A 88 -1.96 -2.45 13.53
C THR A 88 -2.48 -1.10 14.00
N SER A 89 -3.39 -0.52 13.22
CA SER A 89 -4.17 0.67 13.56
C SER A 89 -5.66 0.35 13.46
N GLU A 90 -6.49 1.15 14.14
CA GLU A 90 -7.95 1.04 14.00
C GLU A 90 -8.42 1.51 12.62
N ALA A 91 -7.75 2.53 12.07
CA ALA A 91 -7.98 2.98 10.70
C ALA A 91 -7.10 2.19 9.72
N LYS A 92 -7.77 1.55 8.76
CA LYS A 92 -7.16 1.07 7.51
C LYS A 92 -7.32 2.14 6.44
N VAL A 93 -6.27 2.34 5.64
CA VAL A 93 -6.20 3.37 4.61
C VAL A 93 -6.43 2.72 3.26
N PHE A 94 -7.30 3.31 2.45
CA PHE A 94 -7.46 2.87 1.06
C PHE A 94 -6.41 3.53 0.16
N PHE A 95 -5.84 2.76 -0.76
CA PHE A 95 -4.94 3.21 -1.81
C PHE A 95 -5.53 2.93 -3.18
N TYR A 96 -5.35 3.88 -4.08
CA TYR A 96 -5.68 3.78 -5.49
C TYR A 96 -4.38 3.80 -6.29
N ILE A 97 -4.15 2.76 -7.09
CA ILE A 97 -2.97 2.62 -7.96
C ILE A 97 -3.47 2.44 -9.38
N SER A 98 -3.04 3.32 -10.29
CA SER A 98 -3.28 3.20 -11.72
C SER A 98 -1.96 2.97 -12.45
N VAL A 99 -1.89 1.91 -13.25
CA VAL A 99 -0.77 1.66 -14.16
C VAL A 99 -1.08 2.39 -15.46
N LEU A 100 -0.20 3.33 -15.83
CA LEU A 100 -0.24 4.03 -17.11
C LEU A 100 1.03 3.69 -17.89
N VAL A 101 0.86 3.15 -19.09
CA VAL A 101 1.96 2.86 -20.01
C VAL A 101 2.22 4.10 -20.85
N TRP A 102 3.32 4.78 -20.57
CA TRP A 102 3.79 5.87 -21.42
C TRP A 102 4.41 5.27 -22.69
N TRP A 103 3.70 5.33 -23.82
CA TRP A 103 4.31 5.07 -25.11
C TRP A 103 5.23 6.23 -25.44
N SER A 104 6.54 6.06 -25.24
CA SER A 104 7.51 7.00 -25.80
C SER A 104 7.62 6.71 -27.29
N THR A 105 6.85 7.42 -28.10
CA THR A 105 7.05 7.44 -29.55
C THR A 105 8.41 8.05 -29.82
N VAL A 106 9.39 7.21 -30.18
CA VAL A 106 10.65 7.67 -30.77
C VAL A 106 10.35 7.97 -32.24
N GLN A 107 10.44 9.24 -32.63
CA GLN A 107 10.74 9.64 -34.01
C GLN A 107 12.11 10.30 -34.02
#